data_AF-A0A3Q8I9X3-F1
#
_entry.id   AF-A0A3Q8I9X3-F1
#
_cell.length_a   1.000
_cell.length_b   1.000
_cell.length_c   1.000
_cell.angle_alpha   90.00
_cell.angle_beta   90.00
_cell.angle_gamma   90.00
#
_symmetry.space_group_name_H-M   'P 1'
#
loop_
_entity.id
_entity.type
_entity.pdbx_description
1 polymer ?
#
loop_
_entity_poly.entity_id
_entity_poly.type
_entity_poly.pdbx_seq_one_letter_code
_entity_poly.pdbx_strand_id
1 'polypeptide(L)'
;MEGGGVDAGRQWGPGILTLPVHRGAFLIFLTIQLFINVIGHLGFELYPRGFLRSPVGRWFNTTTHHHQHHQRMKWNFGLYFNVWDRLLGTNHPQYESTFEALTTPASPESSVEEPTESTPALAGGLSSRPN
;
A
#
# COMPACT_ATOMS: atom_id res chain seq x y z
N MET A 1 23.72 49.18 -1.97
CA MET A 1 22.56 49.10 -1.06
C MET A 1 21.35 48.77 -1.91
N GLU A 2 20.35 48.13 -1.29
CA GLU A 2 19.07 47.63 -1.85
C GLU A 2 19.10 46.17 -2.31
N GLY A 3 18.77 45.31 -1.35
CA GLY A 3 18.46 43.90 -1.55
C GLY A 3 17.05 43.74 -2.11
N GLY A 4 16.95 43.02 -3.23
CA GLY A 4 15.69 42.49 -3.74
C GLY A 4 15.26 41.27 -2.93
N GLY A 5 14.54 41.51 -1.83
CA GLY A 5 13.79 40.48 -1.13
C GLY A 5 12.70 39.95 -2.05
N VAL A 6 12.78 38.67 -2.41
CA VAL A 6 11.69 37.99 -3.10
C VAL A 6 10.62 37.76 -2.05
N ASP A 7 9.54 38.53 -2.10
CA ASP A 7 8.38 38.39 -1.24
C ASP A 7 7.69 37.05 -1.52
N ALA A 8 8.24 35.97 -0.95
CA ALA A 8 7.68 34.62 -0.94
C ALA A 8 6.50 34.52 0.04
N GLY A 9 5.59 35.50 -0.02
CA GLY A 9 4.49 35.72 0.89
C GLY A 9 3.16 35.93 0.16
N ARG A 10 2.94 35.26 -0.99
CA ARG A 10 1.61 35.20 -1.59
C ARG A 10 0.71 34.25 -0.78
N GLN A 11 0.33 34.76 0.38
CA GLN A 11 -0.95 34.55 1.06
C GLN A 11 -2.01 33.99 0.10
N TRP A 12 -2.36 32.72 0.29
CA TRP A 12 -3.59 32.13 -0.22
C TRP A 12 -4.74 33.00 0.29
N GLY A 13 -5.23 33.92 -0.53
CA GLY A 13 -6.31 34.82 -0.13
C GLY A 13 -7.58 34.04 0.20
N PRO A 14 -8.62 34.70 0.76
CA PRO A 14 -9.92 34.10 1.05
C PRO A 14 -10.63 33.51 -0.18
N GLY A 15 -10.07 33.64 -1.39
CA GLY A 15 -10.63 33.13 -2.65
C GLY A 15 -11.04 31.66 -2.60
N ILE A 16 -10.28 30.79 -1.92
CA ILE A 16 -10.65 29.37 -1.78
C ILE A 16 -11.92 29.19 -0.92
N LEU A 17 -12.16 30.08 0.05
CA LEU A 17 -13.35 30.11 0.90
C LEU A 17 -14.58 30.72 0.19
N THR A 18 -14.37 31.37 -0.96
CA THR A 18 -15.43 32.00 -1.76
C THR A 18 -15.90 31.15 -2.95
N LEU A 19 -15.22 30.02 -3.23
CA LEU A 19 -15.66 29.14 -4.30
C LEU A 19 -17.04 28.54 -3.95
N PRO A 20 -18.06 28.72 -4.79
CA PRO A 20 -19.36 28.11 -4.56
C PRO A 20 -19.24 26.59 -4.75
N VAL A 21 -19.16 25.87 -3.64
CA VAL A 21 -19.13 24.40 -3.64
C VAL A 21 -20.52 23.86 -3.37
N HIS A 22 -20.99 22.97 -4.25
CA HIS A 22 -22.25 22.28 -4.04
C HIS A 22 -22.14 21.32 -2.83
N ARG A 23 -22.86 21.63 -1.74
CA ARG A 23 -22.78 20.92 -0.45
C ARG A 23 -22.90 19.40 -0.59
N GLY A 24 -23.90 18.93 -1.34
CA GLY A 24 -24.14 17.50 -1.57
C GLY A 24 -22.98 16.81 -2.30
N ALA A 25 -22.54 17.36 -3.44
CA ALA A 25 -21.41 16.83 -4.20
C ALA A 25 -20.12 16.80 -3.36
N PHE A 26 -19.89 17.82 -2.54
CA PHE A 26 -18.74 17.85 -1.63
C PHE A 26 -18.79 16.73 -0.60
N LEU A 27 -19.94 16.52 0.05
CA LEU A 27 -20.10 15.43 1.01
C LEU A 27 -19.90 14.08 0.35
N ILE A 28 -20.51 13.84 -0.82
CA ILE A 28 -20.34 12.59 -1.58
C ILE A 28 -18.87 12.37 -1.93
N PHE A 29 -18.19 13.41 -2.43
CA PHE A 29 -16.77 13.33 -2.77
C PHE A 29 -15.91 12.98 -1.55
N LEU A 30 -16.13 13.64 -0.40
CA LEU A 30 -15.41 13.35 0.83
C LEU A 30 -15.67 11.92 1.32
N THR A 31 -16.91 11.45 1.25
CA THR A 31 -17.26 10.08 1.62
C THR A 31 -16.55 9.07 0.72
N ILE A 32 -16.57 9.26 -0.60
CA ILE A 32 -15.86 8.39 -1.55
C ILE A 32 -14.36 8.41 -1.26
N GLN A 33 -13.77 9.59 -1.06
CA GLN A 33 -12.35 9.71 -0.72
C GLN A 33 -12.01 9.00 0.58
N LEU A 34 -12.83 9.10 1.61
CA LEU A 34 -12.62 8.40 2.86
C LEU A 34 -12.54 6.89 2.65
N PHE A 35 -13.51 6.31 1.92
CA PHE A 35 -13.51 4.87 1.63
C PHE A 35 -12.28 4.44 0.82
N ILE A 36 -11.89 5.19 -0.21
CA ILE A 36 -10.73 4.85 -1.04
C ILE A 36 -9.43 4.91 -0.21
N ASN A 37 -9.27 5.91 0.64
CA ASN A 37 -8.09 6.01 1.51
C ASN A 37 -8.05 4.85 2.51
N VAL A 38 -9.17 4.51 3.15
CA VAL A 38 -9.24 3.39 4.09
C VAL A 38 -8.94 2.07 3.39
N ILE A 39 -9.56 1.80 2.25
CA ILE A 39 -9.34 0.55 1.49
C ILE A 39 -7.90 0.47 0.98
N GLY A 40 -7.37 1.54 0.39
CA GLY A 40 -6.00 1.53 -0.17
C GLY A 40 -4.92 1.31 0.88
N HIS A 41 -5.12 1.83 2.10
CA HIS A 41 -4.18 1.71 3.21
C HIS A 41 -4.54 0.61 4.21
N LEU A 42 -5.51 -0.23 3.90
CA LEU A 42 -5.83 -1.38 4.72
C LEU A 42 -4.61 -2.32 4.74
N GLY A 43 -4.29 -2.93 5.89
CA GLY A 43 -3.15 -3.84 5.99
C GLY A 43 -3.39 -5.21 5.35
N PHE A 44 -4.59 -5.46 4.82
CA PHE A 44 -5.02 -6.73 4.26
C PHE A 44 -5.97 -6.51 3.08
N GLU A 45 -6.14 -7.55 2.26
CA GLU A 45 -6.97 -7.48 1.07
C GLU A 45 -8.45 -7.71 1.41
N LEU A 46 -9.31 -6.79 0.98
CA LEU A 46 -10.76 -6.87 1.25
C LEU A 46 -11.51 -7.70 0.20
N TYR A 47 -11.01 -7.69 -1.03
CA TYR A 47 -11.67 -8.35 -2.16
C TYR A 47 -11.42 -9.85 -2.15
N PRO A 48 -12.41 -10.67 -2.55
CA PRO A 48 -12.27 -12.12 -2.57
C PRO A 48 -11.30 -12.58 -3.67
N ARG A 49 -10.81 -13.81 -3.55
CA ARG A 49 -10.01 -14.47 -4.59
C ARG A 49 -10.71 -14.43 -5.94
N GLY A 50 -9.95 -14.19 -7.01
CA GLY A 50 -10.48 -14.12 -8.36
C GLY A 50 -11.25 -12.83 -8.69
N PHE A 51 -11.34 -11.86 -7.78
CA PHE A 51 -11.98 -10.57 -8.05
C PHE A 51 -11.40 -9.88 -9.29
N LEU A 52 -10.07 -9.87 -9.43
CA LEU A 52 -9.36 -9.31 -10.59
C LEU A 52 -9.58 -10.09 -11.90
N ARG A 53 -10.14 -11.30 -11.85
CA ARG A 53 -10.48 -12.09 -13.04
C ARG A 53 -11.84 -11.69 -13.61
N SER A 54 -12.68 -11.02 -12.81
CA SER A 54 -13.98 -10.53 -13.27
C SER A 54 -13.86 -9.26 -14.12
N PRO A 55 -14.73 -9.06 -15.13
CA PRO A 55 -14.68 -7.85 -15.97
C PRO A 55 -14.78 -6.55 -15.17
N VAL A 56 -15.61 -6.55 -14.13
CA VAL A 56 -15.84 -5.39 -13.25
C VAL A 56 -14.65 -5.19 -12.31
N GLY A 57 -14.15 -6.26 -11.68
CA GLY A 57 -13.06 -6.16 -10.71
C GLY A 57 -11.76 -5.63 -11.29
N ARG A 58 -11.53 -5.81 -12.60
CA ARG A 58 -10.37 -5.23 -13.32
C ARG A 58 -10.35 -3.70 -13.33
N TRP A 59 -11.49 -3.05 -13.09
CA TRP A 59 -11.60 -1.59 -13.13
C TRP A 59 -11.27 -0.96 -11.78
N PHE A 60 -11.36 -1.72 -10.69
CA PHE A 60 -11.15 -1.22 -9.34
C PHE A 60 -9.71 -1.43 -8.89
N ASN A 61 -9.24 -0.50 -8.07
CA ASN A 61 -7.97 -0.65 -7.36
C ASN A 61 -8.19 -1.50 -6.10
N THR A 62 -7.20 -2.31 -5.78
CA THR A 62 -7.19 -3.14 -4.57
C THR A 62 -6.18 -2.62 -3.56
N THR A 63 -6.23 -3.13 -2.34
CA THR A 63 -5.23 -2.80 -1.31
C THR A 63 -3.82 -3.10 -1.82
N THR A 64 -3.65 -4.26 -2.46
CA THR A 64 -2.38 -4.68 -3.08
C THR A 64 -1.87 -3.67 -4.12
N HIS A 65 -2.76 -3.05 -4.91
CA HIS A 65 -2.37 -2.08 -5.95
C HIS A 65 -1.68 -0.87 -5.32
N HIS A 66 -2.33 -0.28 -4.32
CA HIS A 66 -1.85 0.90 -3.60
C HIS A 66 -0.62 0.60 -2.74
N HIS A 67 -0.60 -0.56 -2.09
CA HIS A 67 0.55 -1.01 -1.34
C HIS A 67 1.80 -1.12 -2.24
N GLN A 68 1.67 -1.73 -3.41
CA GLN A 68 2.76 -1.84 -4.38
C GLN A 68 3.20 -0.48 -4.94
N HIS A 69 2.28 0.47 -5.13
CA HIS A 69 2.63 1.84 -5.49
C HIS A 69 3.60 2.44 -4.46
N HIS A 70 3.28 2.33 -3.17
CA HIS A 70 4.15 2.83 -2.10
C HIS A 70 5.48 2.07 -1.98
N GLN A 71 5.50 0.77 -2.27
CA GLN A 71 6.75 0.00 -2.31
C GLN A 71 7.61 0.36 -3.54
N ARG A 72 6.96 0.68 -4.67
CA ARG A 72 7.57 0.87 -5.99
C ARG A 72 6.85 2.00 -6.74
N MET A 73 7.22 3.25 -6.45
CA MET A 73 6.60 4.49 -6.95
C MET A 73 6.59 4.69 -8.49
N LYS A 74 7.08 3.71 -9.26
CA LYS A 74 7.12 3.71 -10.73
C LYS A 74 5.94 2.98 -11.39
N TRP A 75 5.03 2.42 -10.60
CA TRP A 75 3.87 1.66 -11.08
C TRP A 75 2.61 2.05 -10.29
N ASN A 76 1.46 1.57 -10.76
CA ASN A 76 0.17 1.60 -10.05
C ASN A 76 -0.26 3.03 -9.68
N PHE A 77 -0.44 3.91 -10.67
CA PHE A 77 -0.68 5.34 -10.43
C PHE A 77 -2.14 5.70 -10.16
N GLY A 78 -3.07 4.85 -10.57
CA GLY A 78 -4.49 5.08 -10.44
C GLY A 78 -4.92 5.11 -8.99
N LEU A 79 -5.58 6.20 -8.59
CA LEU A 79 -6.17 6.36 -7.25
C LEU A 79 -7.58 5.74 -7.17
N TYR A 80 -8.45 6.11 -8.11
CA TYR A 80 -9.87 5.71 -8.11
C TYR A 80 -10.13 4.41 -8.86
N PHE A 81 -9.56 4.29 -10.06
CA PHE A 81 -9.79 3.18 -10.98
C PHE A 81 -8.48 2.73 -11.62
N ASN A 82 -8.39 1.44 -11.91
CA ASN A 82 -7.24 0.79 -12.54
C ASN A 82 -7.24 0.90 -14.08
N VAL A 83 -8.30 1.49 -14.65
CA VAL A 83 -8.51 1.60 -16.11
C VAL A 83 -7.30 2.21 -16.82
N TRP A 84 -6.79 3.34 -16.30
CA TRP A 84 -5.67 4.04 -16.92
C TRP A 84 -4.37 3.24 -16.83
N ASP A 85 -4.10 2.59 -15.70
CA ASP A 85 -2.90 1.76 -15.55
C ASP A 85 -2.90 0.54 -16.46
N ARG A 86 -4.07 0.01 -16.81
CA ARG A 86 -4.19 -1.08 -17.79
C ARG A 86 -4.01 -0.57 -19.22
N LEU A 87 -4.63 0.55 -19.56
CA LEU A 87 -4.52 1.13 -20.90
C LEU A 87 -3.09 1.59 -21.21
N LEU A 88 -2.39 2.14 -20.22
CA LEU A 88 -1.03 2.67 -20.37
C LEU A 88 0.06 1.65 -19.99
N GLY A 89 -0.33 0.47 -19.50
CA GLY A 89 0.62 -0.58 -19.11
C GLY A 89 1.48 -0.23 -17.89
N THR A 90 0.96 0.60 -16.98
CA THR A 90 1.66 1.05 -15.77
C THR A 90 1.28 0.29 -14.50
N ASN A 91 0.52 -0.80 -14.62
CA ASN A 91 0.38 -1.78 -13.53
C ASN A 91 1.71 -2.48 -13.27
N HIS A 92 2.02 -2.73 -11.99
CA HIS A 92 3.17 -3.50 -11.59
C HIS A 92 3.08 -4.93 -12.18
N PRO A 93 4.17 -5.48 -12.77
CA PRO A 93 4.09 -6.77 -13.46
C PRO A 93 3.61 -7.94 -12.59
N GLN A 94 3.89 -7.89 -11.29
CA GLN A 94 3.46 -8.90 -10.31
C GLN A 94 2.14 -8.57 -9.59
N TYR A 95 1.43 -7.52 -9.99
CA TYR A 95 0.22 -7.07 -9.29
C TYR A 95 -0.82 -8.19 -9.10
N GLU A 96 -1.23 -8.83 -10.20
CA GLU A 96 -2.29 -9.86 -10.17
C GLU A 96 -1.83 -11.12 -9.44
N SER A 97 -0.57 -11.55 -9.61
CA SER A 97 -0.02 -12.70 -8.90
C SER A 97 0.08 -12.47 -7.38
N THR A 98 0.46 -11.25 -6.96
CA THR A 98 0.52 -10.90 -5.54
C THR A 98 -0.88 -10.89 -4.94
N PHE A 99 -1.86 -10.30 -5.63
CA PHE A 99 -3.25 -10.30 -5.18
C PHE A 99 -3.79 -11.73 -5.00
N GLU A 100 -3.57 -12.62 -5.98
CA GLU A 100 -4.02 -14.01 -5.89
C GLU A 100 -3.30 -14.79 -4.77
N ALA A 101 -2.01 -14.52 -4.52
CA ALA A 101 -1.29 -15.14 -3.42
C ALA A 101 -1.83 -14.70 -2.05
N LEU A 102 -2.14 -13.42 -1.87
CA LEU A 102 -2.65 -12.88 -0.59
C LEU A 102 -4.11 -13.26 -0.32
N THR A 103 -4.89 -13.53 -1.36
CA THR A 103 -6.29 -13.95 -1.24
C THR A 103 -6.47 -15.47 -1.26
N THR A 104 -5.38 -16.23 -1.47
CA THR A 104 -5.39 -17.68 -1.35
C THR A 104 -5.15 -18.07 0.11
N PRO A 105 -6.04 -18.87 0.73
CA PRO A 105 -5.82 -19.37 2.09
C PRO A 105 -4.48 -20.11 2.17
N ALA A 106 -3.70 -19.87 3.23
CA ALA A 106 -2.49 -20.65 3.48
C ALA A 106 -2.87 -22.13 3.63
N SER A 107 -2.17 -23.00 2.90
CA SER A 107 -2.20 -24.43 3.19
C SER A 107 -1.64 -24.62 4.61
N PRO A 108 -2.21 -25.47 5.47
CA PRO A 108 -1.82 -25.62 6.89
C PRO A 108 -0.37 -26.08 7.13
N GLU A 109 0.46 -26.20 6.10
CA GLU A 109 1.82 -26.73 6.15
C GLU A 109 2.91 -25.65 6.32
N SER A 110 2.59 -24.35 6.22
CA SER A 110 3.61 -23.27 6.23
C SER A 110 3.88 -22.60 7.58
N SER A 111 3.38 -23.15 8.69
CA SER A 111 3.45 -22.50 10.01
C SER A 111 4.25 -23.26 11.07
N VAL A 112 5.06 -24.25 10.71
CA VAL A 112 5.97 -24.91 11.68
C VAL A 112 7.32 -25.23 11.06
N GLU A 113 8.16 -24.22 10.86
CA GLU A 113 9.61 -24.38 11.02
C GLU A 113 10.10 -23.20 11.88
N GLU A 114 9.98 -23.35 13.21
CA GLU A 114 10.83 -22.56 14.09
C GLU A 114 12.28 -22.97 13.84
N PRO A 115 13.23 -22.02 13.69
CA PRO A 115 14.64 -22.37 13.68
C PRO A 115 15.02 -22.84 15.08
N THR A 116 15.10 -24.16 15.29
CA THR A 116 15.70 -24.73 16.50
C THR A 116 17.14 -24.26 16.57
N GLU A 117 17.41 -23.35 17.49
CA GLU A 117 18.71 -22.79 17.81
C GLU A 117 19.67 -23.90 18.27
N SER A 118 20.35 -24.56 17.32
CA SER A 118 21.46 -25.46 17.64
C SER A 118 22.72 -24.64 17.88
N THR A 119 22.85 -24.09 19.08
CA THR A 119 24.14 -23.59 19.60
C THR A 119 25.12 -24.77 19.71
N PRO A 120 26.33 -24.73 19.13
CA PRO A 120 27.35 -25.73 19.42
C PRO A 120 27.98 -25.39 20.78
N ALA A 121 27.55 -26.08 21.84
CA ALA A 121 28.22 -25.99 23.13
C ALA A 121 29.59 -26.69 23.02
N LEU A 122 30.63 -25.86 23.07
CA LEU A 122 32.05 -26.21 23.11
C LEU A 122 32.34 -27.37 24.08
N ALA A 123 32.89 -28.44 23.54
CA ALA A 123 33.59 -29.46 24.30
C ALA A 123 34.87 -28.87 24.91
N GLY A 124 34.95 -28.85 26.24
CA GLY A 124 36.11 -28.38 26.98
C GLY A 124 35.98 -28.73 28.46
N GLY A 125 36.14 -30.02 28.76
CA GLY A 125 36.10 -30.54 30.13
C GLY A 125 37.25 -29.99 30.97
N LEU A 126 36.89 -29.18 31.98
CA LEU A 126 37.78 -28.90 33.10
C LEU A 126 37.66 -30.05 34.10
N SER A 127 38.57 -31.01 33.95
CA SER A 127 38.83 -32.05 34.94
C SER A 127 39.47 -31.46 36.21
N SER A 128 38.99 -31.96 37.33
CA SER A 128 39.27 -31.63 38.73
C SER A 128 40.73 -31.85 39.20
N ARG A 129 41.27 -30.87 39.97
CA ARG A 129 42.12 -30.86 41.21
C ARG A 129 42.98 -32.10 41.60
N PRO A 130 43.91 -32.05 42.60
CA PRO A 130 44.90 -31.05 43.07
C PRO A 130 46.31 -31.67 43.38
N ASN A 131 47.35 -30.84 43.56
CA ASN A 131 48.34 -30.81 44.67
C ASN A 131 49.40 -29.75 44.35
#